data_AF-A0A7X6Q7X5-F1
#
_entry.id   AF-A0A7X6Q7X5-F1
#
_cell.length_a   1.000
_cell.length_b   1.000
_cell.length_c   1.000
_cell.angle_alpha   90.00
_cell.angle_beta   90.00
_cell.angle_gamma   90.00
#
_symmetry.space_group_name_H-M   'P 1'
#
loop_
_entity.id
_entity.type
_entity.pdbx_description
1 polymer ?
#
loop_
_entity_poly.entity_id
_entity_poly.type
_entity_poly.pdbx_seq_one_letter_code
_entity_poly.pdbx_strand_id
1 'polypeptide(L)' 'MALKKNPGTEEIQDSETMQKAKELFKKEPRRRKKENKVLTTFSIEPSFKAELEDMFADMGLGWAAGIRFALREFIKKYSD' A
#
# COMPACT_ATOMS: atom_id res chain seq x y z
N MET A 1 27.36 7.86 -11.50
CA MET A 1 28.30 6.72 -11.34
C MET A 1 27.50 5.43 -11.38
N ALA A 2 27.79 4.54 -12.33
CA ALA A 2 27.16 3.23 -12.42
C ALA A 2 27.75 2.31 -11.34
N LEU A 3 26.88 1.71 -10.51
CA LEU A 3 27.31 0.74 -9.51
C LEU A 3 27.57 -0.60 -10.18
N LYS A 4 28.87 -0.87 -10.36
CA LYS A 4 29.45 -2.12 -10.85
C LYS A 4 29.08 -3.27 -9.91
N LYS A 5 28.38 -4.28 -10.43
CA LYS A 5 28.02 -5.50 -9.73
C LYS A 5 29.23 -6.45 -9.75
N ASN A 6 29.78 -6.81 -8.60
CA ASN A 6 30.77 -7.89 -8.52
C ASN A 6 30.06 -9.21 -8.17
N PRO A 7 30.44 -10.32 -8.84
CA PRO A 7 29.97 -11.66 -8.53
C PRO A 7 30.85 -12.24 -7.41
N GLY A 8 30.23 -12.69 -6.34
CA GLY A 8 30.93 -13.24 -5.18
C GLY A 8 29.92 -13.99 -4.33
N THR A 9 29.62 -15.20 -4.77
CA THR A 9 28.88 -16.23 -4.05
C THR A 9 29.73 -16.63 -2.83
N GLU A 10 29.66 -15.85 -1.77
CA GLU A 10 30.15 -16.32 -0.46
C GLU A 10 28.96 -16.93 0.28
N GLU A 11 29.10 -18.22 0.54
CA GLU A 11 28.22 -19.05 1.35
C GLU A 11 27.91 -18.31 2.66
N ILE A 12 26.73 -17.71 2.73
CA ILE A 12 26.20 -17.13 3.94
C ILE A 12 25.89 -18.31 4.86
N GLN A 13 26.87 -18.67 5.70
CA GLN A 13 26.67 -19.58 6.82
C GLN A 13 25.39 -19.18 7.55
N ASP A 14 24.41 -20.10 7.57
CA ASP A 14 23.14 -19.95 8.26
C ASP A 14 23.41 -19.80 9.77
N SER A 15 23.71 -18.57 10.21
CA SER A 15 23.82 -18.25 11.61
C SER A 15 22.42 -18.38 12.24
N GLU A 16 22.34 -19.03 13.40
CA GLU A 16 21.11 -19.19 14.19
C GLU A 16 20.40 -17.85 14.43
N THR A 17 21.14 -16.75 14.47
CA THR A 17 20.61 -15.39 14.54
C THR A 17 19.80 -14.99 13.30
N MET A 18 20.25 -15.39 12.10
CA MET A 18 19.52 -15.13 10.85
C MET A 18 18.24 -15.95 10.76
N GLN A 19 18.27 -17.18 11.29
CA GLN A 19 17.09 -18.05 11.37
C GLN A 19 16.06 -17.49 12.37
N LYS A 20 16.52 -17.07 13.57
CA LYS A 20 15.69 -16.46 14.60
C LYS A 20 15.09 -15.12 14.16
N ALA A 21 15.83 -14.31 13.40
CA ALA A 21 15.33 -13.08 12.79
C ALA A 21 14.22 -13.39 11.76
N LYS A 22 14.44 -14.36 10.85
CA LYS A 22 13.41 -14.79 9.90
C LYS A 22 12.14 -15.29 10.60
N GLU A 23 12.25 -15.97 11.74
CA GLU A 23 11.09 -16.41 12.53
C GLU A 23 10.34 -15.28 13.22
N LEU A 24 11.05 -14.26 13.71
CA LEU A 24 10.44 -13.04 14.26
C LEU A 24 9.62 -12.30 13.20
N PHE A 25 10.11 -12.22 11.95
CA PHE A 25 9.36 -11.62 10.84
C PHE A 25 8.27 -12.52 10.25
N LYS A 26 8.29 -13.83 10.52
CA LYS A 26 7.21 -14.77 10.14
C LYS A 26 6.00 -14.70 11.08
N LYS A 27 6.19 -14.21 12.32
CA LYS A 27 5.15 -14.14 13.35
C LYS A 27 4.15 -13.00 13.19
N GLU A 28 4.27 -12.13 12.19
CA GLU A 28 3.22 -11.16 11.90
C GLU A 28 2.09 -11.88 11.11
N PRO A 29 0.98 -12.26 11.76
CA PRO A 29 -0.02 -13.12 11.18
C PRO A 29 -1.01 -12.24 10.43
N ARG A 30 -0.54 -11.52 9.43
CA ARG A 30 -1.34 -10.88 8.40
C ARG A 30 -0.36 -10.71 7.26
N ARG A 31 -0.14 -11.79 6.49
CA ARG A 31 0.01 -11.65 5.04
C ARG A 31 -1.05 -10.63 4.67
N ARG A 32 -0.66 -9.38 4.41
CA ARG A 32 -1.56 -8.35 3.90
C ARG A 32 -2.24 -9.06 2.75
N LYS A 33 -3.53 -9.40 2.90
CA LYS A 33 -4.29 -10.03 1.82
C LYS A 33 -3.97 -9.13 0.65
N LYS A 34 -3.30 -9.65 -0.38
CA LYS A 34 -3.00 -8.87 -1.57
C LYS A 34 -4.39 -8.48 -2.07
N GLU A 35 -4.86 -7.30 -1.70
CA GLU A 35 -6.15 -6.82 -2.12
C GLU A 35 -6.09 -6.87 -3.64
N ASN A 36 -7.08 -7.51 -4.26
CA ASN A 36 -7.21 -7.48 -5.70
C ASN A 36 -7.45 -6.02 -6.08
N LYS A 37 -6.36 -5.31 -6.41
CA LYS A 37 -6.39 -3.92 -6.81
C LYS A 37 -7.00 -3.88 -8.21
N VAL A 38 -8.32 -3.75 -8.27
CA VAL A 38 -9.02 -3.44 -9.51
C VAL A 38 -8.76 -1.97 -9.81
N LEU A 39 -8.23 -1.70 -11.01
CA LEU A 39 -8.14 -0.34 -11.52
C LEU A 39 -9.54 0.06 -12.00
N THR A 40 -10.12 1.07 -11.35
CA THR A 40 -11.44 1.59 -11.70
C THR A 40 -11.30 3.01 -12.23
N THR A 41 -11.96 3.30 -13.35
CA THR A 41 -12.03 4.62 -13.95
C THR A 41 -13.41 5.23 -13.73
N PHE A 42 -13.47 6.53 -13.42
CA PHE A 42 -14.71 7.26 -13.25
C PHE A 42 -14.70 8.49 -14.18
N SER A 43 -15.84 8.78 -14.78
CA SER A 43 -16.07 10.04 -15.47
C SER A 43 -16.63 11.03 -14.45
N ILE A 44 -15.82 12.04 -14.12
CA ILE A 44 -16.18 13.11 -13.20
C ILE A 44 -15.82 14.45 -13.81
N GLU A 45 -16.48 15.51 -13.36
CA GLU A 45 -16.18 16.85 -13.80
C GLU A 45 -14.79 17.30 -13.31
N PRO A 46 -13.99 18.04 -14.12
CA PRO A 46 -12.67 18.48 -13.72
C PRO A 46 -12.65 19.39 -12.48
N SER A 47 -13.64 20.27 -12.35
CA SER A 47 -13.85 21.14 -11.18
C SER A 47 -14.03 20.30 -9.91
N PHE A 48 -14.95 19.34 -9.97
CA PHE A 48 -15.25 18.44 -8.88
C PHE A 48 -14.05 17.55 -8.47
N LYS A 49 -13.23 17.13 -9.45
CA LYS A 49 -11.99 16.41 -9.17
C LYS A 49 -11.02 17.25 -8.32
N ALA A 50 -10.83 18.53 -8.68
CA ALA A 50 -9.92 19.42 -7.96
C ALA A 50 -10.39 19.67 -6.52
N GLU A 51 -11.69 19.95 -6.33
CA GLU A 51 -12.27 20.14 -4.99
C GLU A 51 -12.08 18.91 -4.08
N LEU A 52 -12.27 17.71 -4.64
CA LEU A 52 -12.03 16.47 -3.90
C LEU A 52 -10.54 16.25 -3.60
N GLU A 53 -9.64 16.55 -4.53
CA GLU A 53 -8.20 16.45 -4.31
C GLU A 53 -7.74 17.37 -3.17
N ASP A 54 -8.22 18.61 -3.14
CA ASP A 54 -7.91 19.58 -2.07
C ASP A 54 -8.47 19.11 -0.72
N MET A 55 -9.74 18.68 -0.69
CA MET A 55 -10.37 18.15 0.52
C MET A 55 -9.63 16.92 1.07
N PHE A 56 -9.19 16.00 0.20
CA PHE A 56 -8.41 14.84 0.62
C PHE A 56 -7.01 15.22 1.10
N ALA A 57 -6.37 16.21 0.46
CA ALA A 57 -5.08 16.72 0.88
C ALA A 57 -5.12 17.35 2.28
N ASP A 58 -6.17 18.09 2.61
CA ASP A 58 -6.39 18.66 3.95
C ASP A 58 -6.50 17.57 5.03
N MET A 59 -7.02 16.39 4.67
CA MET A 59 -7.09 15.21 5.54
C MET A 59 -5.79 14.39 5.55
N GLY A 60 -4.77 14.78 4.79
CA GLY A 60 -3.53 14.03 4.62
C GLY A 60 -3.68 12.76 3.78
N LEU A 61 -4.72 12.66 2.96
CA LEU A 61 -5.03 11.52 2.10
C LEU A 61 -4.66 11.82 0.64
N GLY A 62 -3.97 10.90 -0.02
CA GLY A 62 -3.81 10.97 -1.48
C GLY A 62 -5.11 10.61 -2.21
N TRP A 63 -5.25 11.04 -3.47
CA TRP A 63 -6.45 10.83 -4.31
C TRP A 63 -7.07 9.43 -4.18
N ALA A 64 -6.29 8.38 -4.46
CA ALA A 64 -6.80 7.01 -4.41
C ALA A 64 -7.21 6.55 -3.00
N ALA A 65 -6.58 7.09 -1.94
CA ALA A 65 -6.93 6.79 -0.56
C ALA A 65 -8.21 7.53 -0.15
N GLY A 66 -8.33 8.81 -0.55
CA GLY A 66 -9.53 9.63 -0.33
C GLY A 66 -10.78 9.03 -0.96
N ILE A 67 -10.70 8.61 -2.22
CA ILE A 67 -11.83 7.95 -2.91
C ILE A 67 -12.24 6.65 -2.20
N ARG A 68 -11.29 5.81 -1.80
CA ARG A 68 -11.59 4.57 -1.06
C ARG A 68 -12.23 4.85 0.30
N PHE A 69 -11.74 5.88 0.99
CA PHE A 69 -12.28 6.31 2.27
C PHE A 69 -13.73 6.78 2.10
N ALA A 70 -13.99 7.69 1.16
CA ALA A 70 -15.31 8.22 0.88
C ALA A 70 -16.32 7.12 0.51
N LEU A 71 -15.94 6.19 -0.39
CA LEU A 71 -16.80 5.07 -0.76
C LEU A 71 -17.10 4.15 0.42
N ARG A 72 -16.12 3.89 1.28
CA ARG A 72 -16.30 3.05 2.47
C ARG A 72 -17.21 3.72 3.50
N GLU A 73 -17.06 5.01 3.73
CA GLU A 73 -17.95 5.79 4.61
C GLU A 73 -19.37 5.88 4.04
N PHE A 74 -19.50 6.06 2.72
CA PHE A 74 -20.80 6.05 2.04
C PHE A 74 -21.52 4.71 2.25
N ILE A 75 -20.86 3.58 1.98
CA ILE A 75 -21.43 2.25 2.20
C ILE A 75 -21.85 2.06 3.66
N LYS A 76 -21.00 2.43 4.63
CA LYS A 76 -21.36 2.33 6.06
C LYS A 76 -22.61 3.12 6.41
N LYS A 77 -22.84 4.27 5.78
CA LYS A 77 -23.95 5.17 6.09
C LYS A 77 -25.27 4.76 5.41
N TYR A 78 -25.20 4.08 4.26
CA TYR A 78 -26.35 3.82 3.40
C TYR A 78 -26.61 2.33 3.11
N SER A 79 -25.86 1.41 3.72
CA SER A 79 -26.00 -0.04 3.51
C SER A 79 -26.95 -0.72 4.50
N ASP A 80 -27.85 0.03 5.15
CA ASP A 80 -29.01 -0.53 5.85
C ASP A 80 -29.98 -1.23 4.86
#